data_AF-X6LZH5-F1
#
_entry.id   AF-X6LZH5-F1
#
_cell.length_a   1.000
_cell.length_b   1.000
_cell.length_c   1.000
_cell.angle_alpha   90.00
_cell.angle_beta   90.00
_cell.angle_gamma   90.00
#
_symmetry.space_group_name_H-M   'P 1'
#
loop_
_entity.id
_entity.type
_entity.pdbx_description
1 polymer ?
#
loop_
_entity_poly.entity_id
_entity_poly.type
_entity_poly.pdbx_seq_one_letter_code
_entity_poly.pdbx_strand_id
1 'polypeptide(L)'
;MYSSDSLNIHAESLKFPDGGVMPKQETGATLFLEKFPEYNGKGVLVAILDGGCDPTAEGLTVTPDGKPKFLDIIDASGSGDVNTTSYKFFLQQDKLVSVICHSKKKKKKITDKRGPTPDENGTIIGLTGRKLRVSKKWKNPSDEYHIGVIPGYYFFNSLAKPRLEKERTKVFNELQAKALGKLRQEISGYEKDLNDSTKKLDKDEKRNLQDKINDLKIVVTEVEDNKAN
;
A
#
# COMPACT_ATOMS: atom_id res chain seq x y z
N MET A 1 -19.83 49.96 46.84
CA MET A 1 -18.95 48.80 47.08
C MET A 1 -19.65 47.60 46.47
N TYR A 2 -19.35 47.28 45.22
CA TYR A 2 -19.90 46.11 44.53
C TYR A 2 -18.95 44.94 44.76
N SER A 3 -19.49 43.83 45.26
CA SER A 3 -18.75 42.60 45.59
C SER A 3 -18.03 42.08 44.36
N SER A 4 -16.74 41.86 44.49
CA SER A 4 -15.84 41.31 43.48
C SER A 4 -15.95 39.77 43.37
N ASP A 5 -17.17 39.23 43.30
CA ASP A 5 -17.42 37.78 43.26
C ASP A 5 -18.10 37.32 41.95
N SER A 6 -18.12 38.15 40.91
CA SER A 6 -18.77 37.85 39.63
C SER A 6 -17.80 37.44 38.51
N LEU A 7 -16.63 36.89 38.85
CA LEU A 7 -15.65 36.38 37.87
C LEU A 7 -15.12 35.00 38.27
N ASN A 8 -16.01 34.01 38.34
CA ASN A 8 -15.60 32.63 38.11
C ASN A 8 -16.70 31.86 37.39
N ILE A 9 -17.03 32.34 36.19
CA ILE A 9 -17.68 31.54 35.15
C ILE A 9 -16.59 30.55 34.72
N HIS A 10 -16.43 29.48 35.50
CA HIS A 10 -15.64 28.34 35.06
C HIS A 10 -16.14 27.97 33.68
N ALA A 11 -15.19 27.87 32.75
CA ALA A 11 -15.36 27.26 31.45
C ALA A 11 -15.89 25.85 31.63
N GLU A 12 -17.21 25.70 31.82
CA GLU A 12 -17.92 24.48 31.54
C GLU A 12 -17.76 24.27 30.05
N SER A 13 -16.75 23.46 29.72
CA SER A 13 -16.60 22.83 28.42
C SER A 13 -17.99 22.41 27.96
N LEU A 14 -18.42 22.91 26.81
CA LEU A 14 -19.56 22.38 26.08
C LEU A 14 -19.27 20.91 25.78
N LYS A 15 -19.55 20.05 26.75
CA LYS A 15 -19.52 18.61 26.62
C LYS A 15 -20.75 18.28 25.78
N PHE A 16 -20.51 17.71 24.60
CA PHE A 16 -21.54 17.07 23.79
C PHE A 16 -22.47 16.25 24.71
N PRO A 17 -23.80 16.22 24.50
CA PRO A 17 -24.70 15.58 25.45
C PRO A 17 -24.34 14.10 25.63
N ASP A 18 -23.76 13.76 26.79
CA ASP A 18 -23.37 12.39 27.18
C ASP A 18 -24.60 11.46 27.32
N GLY A 19 -25.80 12.04 27.41
CA GLY A 19 -27.08 11.33 27.44
C GLY A 19 -27.96 11.75 26.27
N GLY A 20 -28.05 10.91 25.23
CA GLY A 20 -28.99 11.19 24.14
C GLY A 20 -28.94 10.25 22.94
N VAL A 21 -27.87 9.47 22.76
CA VAL A 21 -27.78 8.55 21.61
C VAL A 21 -28.47 7.21 21.90
N MET A 22 -28.50 6.78 23.16
CA MET A 22 -29.18 5.55 23.60
C MET A 22 -30.11 5.86 24.78
N PRO A 23 -31.34 5.29 24.82
CA PRO A 23 -32.35 5.56 25.84
C PRO A 23 -32.03 4.85 27.18
N LYS A 24 -30.91 5.21 27.81
CA LYS A 24 -30.40 4.56 29.04
C LYS A 24 -31.27 4.86 30.27
N GLN A 25 -31.95 6.01 30.28
CA GLN A 25 -32.85 6.40 31.37
C GLN A 25 -34.18 5.65 31.27
N GLU A 26 -34.75 5.60 30.07
CA GLU A 26 -36.04 4.96 29.79
C GLU A 26 -35.95 3.44 29.91
N THR A 27 -34.83 2.84 29.50
CA THR A 27 -34.55 1.41 29.71
C THR A 27 -34.22 1.07 31.16
N GLY A 28 -34.04 2.06 32.04
CA GLY A 28 -33.64 1.85 33.43
C GLY A 28 -32.21 1.37 33.62
N ALA A 29 -31.38 1.35 32.57
CA ALA A 29 -30.01 0.88 32.61
C ALA A 29 -29.14 1.71 33.58
N THR A 30 -29.37 3.02 33.65
CA THR A 30 -28.68 3.90 34.61
C THR A 30 -29.04 3.53 36.05
N LEU A 31 -30.33 3.40 36.37
CA LEU A 31 -30.82 3.04 37.71
C LEU A 31 -30.33 1.65 38.14
N PHE A 32 -30.24 0.71 37.20
CA PHE A 32 -29.71 -0.63 37.46
C PHE A 32 -28.24 -0.58 37.88
N LEU A 33 -27.41 0.18 37.17
CA LEU A 33 -25.98 0.33 37.51
C LEU A 33 -25.75 1.14 38.79
N GLU A 34 -26.59 2.15 39.08
CA GLU A 34 -26.55 2.86 40.37
C GLU A 34 -26.82 1.92 41.55
N LYS A 35 -27.78 1.00 41.38
CA LYS A 35 -28.13 0.00 42.40
C LYS A 35 -27.12 -1.14 42.50
N PHE A 36 -26.50 -1.54 41.39
CA PHE A 36 -25.52 -2.61 41.31
C PHE A 36 -24.24 -2.16 40.57
N PRO A 37 -23.37 -1.35 41.21
CA PRO A 37 -22.22 -0.74 40.53
C PRO A 37 -21.23 -1.73 39.91
N GLU A 38 -21.12 -2.94 40.48
CA GLU A 38 -20.23 -3.99 40.00
C GLU A 38 -20.77 -4.70 38.73
N TYR A 39 -22.03 -4.49 38.35
CA TYR A 39 -22.67 -5.19 37.21
C TYR A 39 -22.48 -4.43 35.89
N ASN A 40 -21.27 -3.92 35.67
CA ASN A 40 -20.88 -3.10 34.53
C ASN A 40 -20.41 -3.90 33.30
N GLY A 41 -20.57 -5.23 33.31
CA GLY A 41 -20.14 -6.14 32.24
C GLY A 41 -18.70 -6.66 32.36
N LYS A 42 -17.97 -6.33 33.43
CA LYS A 42 -16.64 -6.90 33.71
C LYS A 42 -16.69 -8.43 33.73
N GLY A 43 -15.74 -9.06 33.04
CA GLY A 43 -15.64 -10.52 32.92
C GLY A 43 -16.58 -11.14 31.88
N VAL A 44 -17.41 -10.35 31.20
CA VAL A 44 -18.28 -10.81 30.12
C VAL A 44 -17.61 -10.55 28.76
N LEU A 45 -17.58 -11.56 27.89
CA LEU A 45 -17.17 -11.42 26.50
C LEU A 45 -18.41 -11.38 25.60
N VAL A 46 -18.51 -10.35 24.76
CA VAL A 46 -19.60 -10.17 23.80
C VAL A 46 -19.04 -10.27 22.39
N ALA A 47 -19.65 -11.10 21.55
CA ALA A 47 -19.39 -11.14 20.12
C ALA A 47 -20.46 -10.31 19.39
N ILE A 48 -20.04 -9.42 18.50
CA ILE A 48 -20.92 -8.56 17.70
C ILE A 48 -20.83 -9.01 16.24
N LEU A 49 -21.95 -9.42 15.66
CA LEU A 49 -22.06 -9.77 14.25
C LEU A 49 -22.70 -8.58 13.54
N ASP A 50 -21.88 -7.75 12.91
CA ASP A 50 -22.28 -6.52 12.23
C ASP A 50 -21.34 -6.26 11.04
N GLY A 51 -21.54 -5.16 10.29
CA GLY A 51 -20.71 -4.76 9.15
C GLY A 51 -19.29 -4.28 9.51
N GLY A 52 -18.97 -4.19 10.79
CA GLY A 52 -17.67 -3.75 11.30
C GLY A 52 -17.79 -2.64 12.35
N CYS A 53 -16.72 -2.41 13.10
CA CYS A 53 -16.67 -1.40 14.15
C CYS A 53 -15.28 -0.76 14.20
N ASP A 54 -15.21 0.55 14.45
CA ASP A 54 -13.94 1.25 14.65
C ASP A 54 -13.46 1.07 16.10
N PRO A 55 -12.40 0.30 16.36
CA PRO A 55 -11.89 0.08 17.72
C PRO A 55 -11.23 1.32 18.33
N THR A 56 -10.91 2.32 17.51
CA THR A 56 -10.26 3.55 17.95
C THR A 56 -11.25 4.63 18.38
N ALA A 57 -12.55 4.42 18.16
CA ALA A 57 -13.59 5.33 18.59
C ALA A 57 -13.58 5.53 20.11
N GLU A 58 -13.90 6.76 20.53
CA GLU A 58 -13.98 7.12 21.94
C GLU A 58 -15.04 6.26 22.66
N GLY A 59 -14.72 5.77 23.86
CA GLY A 59 -15.57 4.82 24.60
C GLY A 59 -15.47 3.36 24.14
N LEU A 60 -14.71 3.09 23.08
CA LEU A 60 -14.45 1.74 22.56
C LEU A 60 -12.99 1.27 22.71
N THR A 61 -12.10 2.13 23.21
CA THR A 61 -10.67 1.81 23.34
C THR A 61 -10.38 0.90 24.54
N VAL A 62 -10.92 1.25 25.72
CA VAL A 62 -10.58 0.59 27.00
C VAL A 62 -11.83 0.20 27.78
N THR A 63 -11.68 -0.85 28.57
CA THR A 63 -12.64 -1.28 29.60
C THR A 63 -12.45 -0.46 30.88
N PRO A 64 -13.42 -0.48 31.83
CA PRO A 64 -13.26 0.15 33.14
C PRO A 64 -12.00 -0.31 33.91
N ASP A 65 -11.53 -1.54 33.65
CA ASP A 65 -10.30 -2.08 34.24
C ASP A 65 -9.01 -1.66 33.52
N GLY A 66 -9.09 -0.77 32.52
CA GLY A 66 -7.94 -0.29 31.75
C GLY A 66 -7.40 -1.28 30.70
N LYS A 67 -8.06 -2.42 30.49
CA LYS A 67 -7.70 -3.39 29.44
C LYS A 67 -8.30 -2.98 28.10
N PRO A 68 -7.72 -3.37 26.95
CA PRO A 68 -8.33 -3.17 25.64
C PRO A 68 -9.76 -3.74 25.60
N LYS A 69 -10.71 -2.99 25.04
CA LYS A 69 -12.12 -3.42 24.97
C LYS A 69 -12.37 -4.43 23.85
N PHE A 70 -11.68 -4.27 22.73
CA PHE A 70 -11.65 -5.27 21.66
C PHE A 70 -10.58 -6.32 21.94
N LEU A 71 -10.99 -7.59 21.90
CA LEU A 71 -10.05 -8.71 21.90
C LEU A 71 -9.66 -9.11 20.48
N ASP A 72 -10.63 -9.15 19.57
CA ASP A 72 -10.44 -9.55 18.18
C ASP A 72 -11.41 -8.82 17.25
N ILE A 73 -11.03 -8.69 15.98
CA ILE A 73 -11.84 -8.11 14.90
C ILE A 73 -11.68 -9.02 13.69
N ILE A 74 -12.77 -9.69 13.32
CA ILE A 74 -12.76 -10.70 12.26
C ILE A 74 -13.65 -10.22 11.12
N ASP A 75 -13.07 -10.11 9.91
CA ASP A 75 -13.85 -9.99 8.68
C ASP A 75 -14.28 -11.39 8.22
N ALA A 76 -15.54 -11.74 8.47
CA ALA A 76 -16.12 -13.02 8.05
C ALA A 76 -16.74 -12.98 6.64
N SER A 77 -16.67 -11.84 5.93
CA SER A 77 -17.25 -11.69 4.58
C SER A 77 -16.39 -12.31 3.48
N GLY A 78 -15.10 -12.52 3.76
CA GLY A 78 -14.09 -12.90 2.76
C GLY A 78 -13.72 -11.78 1.79
N SER A 79 -14.23 -10.55 1.98
CA SER A 79 -13.91 -9.42 1.11
C SER A 79 -12.44 -9.00 1.20
N GLY A 80 -11.83 -9.20 2.37
CA GLY A 80 -10.39 -9.03 2.60
C GLY A 80 -9.53 -10.25 2.24
N ASP A 81 -10.11 -11.35 1.73
CA ASP A 81 -9.35 -12.58 1.48
C ASP A 81 -8.30 -12.38 0.39
N VAL A 82 -7.07 -12.74 0.73
CA VAL A 82 -5.94 -12.74 -0.21
C VAL A 82 -5.54 -14.18 -0.48
N ASN A 83 -5.71 -14.62 -1.73
CA ASN A 83 -5.28 -15.95 -2.13
C ASN A 83 -3.74 -16.04 -2.19
N THR A 84 -3.17 -16.74 -1.20
CA THR A 84 -1.71 -16.95 -1.07
C THR A 84 -1.21 -18.28 -1.65
N THR A 85 -2.07 -19.06 -2.32
CA THR A 85 -1.74 -20.44 -2.74
C THR A 85 -0.76 -20.54 -3.91
N SER A 86 -0.71 -19.53 -4.76
CA SER A 86 -0.01 -19.62 -6.03
C SER A 86 1.34 -18.96 -5.89
N TYR A 87 2.40 -19.70 -6.20
CA TYR A 87 3.75 -19.16 -6.18
C TYR A 87 4.36 -18.95 -7.58
N LYS A 88 5.03 -17.82 -7.82
CA LYS A 88 5.95 -17.61 -8.95
C LYS A 88 7.38 -17.66 -8.46
N PHE A 89 8.35 -17.85 -9.34
CA PHE A 89 9.76 -17.68 -8.98
C PHE A 89 10.32 -16.57 -9.84
N PHE A 90 11.04 -15.65 -9.22
CA PHE A 90 11.93 -14.76 -9.95
C PHE A 90 13.36 -15.12 -9.60
N LEU A 91 14.23 -15.02 -10.61
CA LEU A 91 15.67 -15.01 -10.40
C LEU A 91 16.04 -13.60 -9.97
N GLN A 92 16.61 -13.47 -8.77
CA GLN A 92 17.26 -12.24 -8.35
C GLN A 92 18.72 -12.58 -8.07
N GLN A 93 19.64 -12.01 -8.85
CA GLN A 93 21.10 -12.23 -8.72
C GLN A 93 21.47 -13.72 -8.63
N ASP A 94 20.99 -14.51 -9.60
CA ASP A 94 21.22 -15.98 -9.71
C ASP A 94 20.69 -16.86 -8.56
N LYS A 95 19.87 -16.31 -7.65
CA LYS A 95 19.15 -17.10 -6.62
C LYS A 95 17.65 -17.20 -6.94
N LEU A 96 17.12 -18.42 -6.83
CA LEU A 96 15.70 -18.75 -6.97
C LEU A 96 14.96 -18.34 -5.68
N VAL A 97 13.99 -17.42 -5.79
CA VAL A 97 13.15 -17.01 -4.66
C VAL A 97 11.67 -17.27 -4.98
N SER A 98 10.95 -17.93 -4.06
CA SER A 98 9.51 -18.16 -4.15
C SER A 98 8.72 -16.88 -3.90
N VAL A 99 7.79 -16.58 -4.80
CA VAL A 99 6.86 -15.44 -4.82
C VAL A 99 5.48 -15.98 -4.66
N ILE A 100 4.53 -15.29 -4.04
CA ILE A 100 3.09 -15.56 -4.24
C ILE A 100 2.55 -14.67 -5.38
N CYS A 101 1.88 -15.23 -6.40
CA CYS A 101 1.28 -14.49 -7.53
C CYS A 101 -0.09 -15.04 -7.95
N HIS A 102 -0.99 -14.18 -8.42
CA HIS A 102 -2.37 -14.51 -8.83
C HIS A 102 -2.50 -15.02 -10.29
N SER A 103 -1.46 -15.62 -10.87
CA SER A 103 -1.42 -15.90 -12.32
C SER A 103 -1.43 -17.40 -12.62
N LYS A 104 -2.48 -17.86 -13.32
CA LYS A 104 -2.74 -19.24 -13.77
C LYS A 104 -1.73 -19.78 -14.80
N LYS A 105 -0.40 -19.71 -14.58
CA LYS A 105 0.58 -20.28 -15.54
C LYS A 105 1.66 -21.15 -14.86
N LYS A 106 1.66 -22.42 -15.27
CA LYS A 106 2.64 -23.53 -15.18
C LYS A 106 3.49 -23.65 -13.90
N LYS A 107 3.22 -24.71 -13.14
CA LYS A 107 4.01 -25.20 -12.00
C LYS A 107 5.40 -25.68 -12.47
N LYS A 108 6.48 -25.05 -12.01
CA LYS A 108 7.84 -25.62 -12.03
C LYS A 108 8.09 -26.34 -10.70
N LYS A 109 8.72 -27.52 -10.74
CA LYS A 109 8.98 -28.39 -9.57
C LYS A 109 10.18 -27.83 -8.79
N ILE A 110 10.06 -27.69 -7.47
CA ILE A 110 11.06 -27.08 -6.58
C ILE A 110 11.76 -28.16 -5.76
N THR A 111 13.05 -27.96 -5.46
CA THR A 111 13.91 -28.83 -4.63
C THR A 111 14.05 -28.40 -3.17
N ASP A 112 13.61 -27.20 -2.77
CA ASP A 112 13.54 -26.76 -1.36
C ASP A 112 12.20 -26.06 -1.08
N LYS A 113 11.37 -26.61 -0.19
CA LYS A 113 9.99 -26.12 0.08
C LYS A 113 9.93 -24.96 1.08
N ARG A 114 11.06 -24.58 1.68
CA ARG A 114 11.12 -23.62 2.79
C ARG A 114 11.08 -22.19 2.27
N GLY A 115 10.25 -21.35 2.89
CA GLY A 115 10.16 -19.93 2.61
C GLY A 115 11.43 -19.14 3.01
N PRO A 116 11.58 -17.88 2.58
CA PRO A 116 12.74 -17.05 2.90
C PRO A 116 12.90 -16.86 4.41
N THR A 117 14.10 -17.10 4.93
CA THR A 117 14.45 -16.90 6.34
C THR A 117 14.94 -15.47 6.60
N PRO A 118 14.57 -14.86 7.75
CA PRO A 118 15.14 -13.58 8.17
C PRO A 118 16.64 -13.70 8.44
N ASP A 119 17.38 -12.62 8.16
CA ASP A 119 18.77 -12.47 8.61
C ASP A 119 18.85 -12.28 10.15
N GLU A 120 20.06 -12.22 10.69
CA GLU A 120 20.32 -12.00 12.13
C GLU A 120 19.66 -10.71 12.68
N ASN A 121 19.34 -9.75 11.81
CA ASN A 121 18.67 -8.50 12.14
C ASN A 121 17.13 -8.58 12.03
N GLY A 122 16.57 -9.74 11.68
CA GLY A 122 15.14 -9.94 11.45
C GLY A 122 14.66 -9.31 10.14
N THR A 123 15.54 -9.14 9.16
CA THR A 123 15.23 -8.56 7.86
C THR A 123 15.14 -9.65 6.81
N ILE A 124 14.08 -9.59 6.00
CA ILE A 124 13.89 -10.44 4.83
C ILE A 124 13.92 -9.54 3.58
N ILE A 125 14.61 -9.98 2.52
CA ILE A 125 14.57 -9.26 1.25
C ILE A 125 13.26 -9.61 0.54
N GLY A 126 12.41 -8.60 0.36
CA GLY A 126 11.17 -8.72 -0.39
C GLY A 126 11.43 -8.86 -1.89
N LEU A 127 10.42 -9.34 -2.61
CA LEU A 127 10.49 -9.66 -4.04
C LEU A 127 10.68 -8.44 -4.97
N THR A 128 10.50 -7.24 -4.42
CA THR A 128 10.80 -5.97 -5.10
C THR A 128 12.25 -5.52 -4.88
N GLY A 129 13.07 -6.32 -4.18
CA GLY A 129 14.41 -5.98 -3.71
C GLY A 129 14.42 -5.13 -2.43
N ARG A 130 13.25 -4.71 -1.92
CA ARG A 130 13.15 -3.92 -0.68
C ARG A 130 13.41 -4.78 0.55
N LYS A 131 14.10 -4.21 1.54
CA LYS A 131 14.30 -4.84 2.85
C LYS A 131 13.01 -4.74 3.67
N LEU A 132 12.46 -5.90 4.07
CA LEU A 132 11.27 -6.03 4.91
C LEU A 132 11.71 -6.43 6.31
N ARG A 133 11.32 -5.66 7.33
CA ARG A 133 11.67 -5.95 8.72
C ARG A 133 10.55 -6.75 9.39
N VAL A 134 10.86 -7.94 9.85
CA VAL A 134 9.96 -8.77 10.65
C VAL A 134 10.07 -8.31 12.11
N SER A 135 8.93 -8.04 12.74
CA SER A 135 8.90 -7.66 14.15
C SER A 135 9.26 -8.86 15.02
N LYS A 136 10.18 -8.69 15.97
CA LYS A 136 10.53 -9.72 16.98
C LYS A 136 9.35 -10.09 17.89
N LYS A 137 8.26 -9.29 17.90
CA LYS A 137 7.04 -9.56 18.66
C LYS A 137 6.16 -10.63 17.99
N TRP A 138 6.34 -10.89 16.69
CA TRP A 138 5.53 -11.85 15.97
C TRP A 138 6.02 -13.27 16.28
N LYS A 139 5.14 -14.08 16.87
CA LYS A 139 5.39 -15.52 17.05
C LYS A 139 4.98 -16.21 15.76
N ASN A 140 5.93 -16.83 15.06
CA ASN A 140 5.65 -17.64 13.88
C ASN A 140 5.65 -19.13 14.26
N PRO A 141 4.50 -19.81 14.36
CA PRO A 141 4.44 -21.21 14.81
C PRO A 141 5.00 -22.20 13.79
N SER A 142 5.02 -21.85 12.50
CA SER A 142 5.48 -22.73 11.43
C SER A 142 6.96 -22.56 11.07
N ASP A 143 7.63 -21.53 11.62
CA ASP A 143 8.96 -21.08 11.21
C ASP A 143 9.12 -20.79 9.70
N GLU A 144 8.02 -20.74 8.94
CA GLU A 144 8.01 -20.44 7.52
C GLU A 144 7.46 -19.05 7.28
N TYR A 145 8.18 -18.24 6.51
CA TYR A 145 7.70 -16.95 6.04
C TYR A 145 7.33 -17.04 4.57
N HIS A 146 6.15 -16.52 4.22
CA HIS A 146 5.74 -16.40 2.82
C HIS A 146 5.74 -14.93 2.41
N ILE A 147 6.39 -14.63 1.28
CA ILE A 147 6.39 -13.29 0.71
C ILE A 147 5.58 -13.27 -0.57
N GLY A 148 4.70 -12.28 -0.68
CA GLY A 148 3.94 -11.99 -1.89
C GLY A 148 4.10 -10.54 -2.33
N VAL A 149 3.73 -10.26 -3.57
CA VAL A 149 3.49 -8.89 -4.05
C VAL A 149 2.08 -8.84 -4.60
N ILE A 150 1.31 -7.87 -4.11
CA ILE A 150 -0.03 -7.57 -4.62
C ILE A 150 0.01 -6.15 -5.18
N PRO A 151 -0.48 -5.92 -6.40
CA PRO A 151 -0.61 -4.57 -6.93
C PRO A 151 -1.47 -3.72 -5.99
N GLY A 152 -0.97 -2.55 -5.59
CA GLY A 152 -1.70 -1.66 -4.65
C GLY A 152 -3.11 -1.30 -5.13
N TYR A 153 -3.37 -1.36 -6.44
CA TYR A 153 -4.70 -1.12 -7.03
C TYR A 153 -5.80 -2.01 -6.47
N TYR A 154 -5.47 -3.21 -5.96
CA TYR A 154 -6.47 -4.07 -5.31
C TYR A 154 -6.92 -3.52 -3.94
N PHE A 155 -6.10 -2.71 -3.27
CA PHE A 155 -6.39 -2.17 -1.94
C PHE A 155 -6.97 -0.75 -1.97
N PHE A 156 -6.72 0.02 -3.03
CA PHE A 156 -7.23 1.38 -3.12
C PHE A 156 -8.74 1.39 -3.41
N ASN A 157 -9.47 2.22 -2.66
CA ASN A 157 -10.89 2.45 -2.93
C ASN A 157 -11.09 3.09 -4.32
N SER A 158 -12.33 3.04 -4.82
CA SER A 158 -12.71 3.57 -6.14
C SER A 158 -12.38 5.07 -6.32
N LEU A 159 -12.28 5.83 -5.23
CA LEU A 159 -11.97 7.26 -5.24
C LEU A 159 -10.47 7.56 -5.29
N ALA A 160 -9.63 6.69 -4.72
CA ALA A 160 -8.17 6.84 -4.67
C ALA A 160 -7.50 6.35 -5.95
N LYS A 161 -8.09 5.35 -6.63
CA LYS A 161 -7.58 4.79 -7.89
C LYS A 161 -7.34 5.84 -8.99
N PRO A 162 -8.29 6.71 -9.34
CA PRO A 162 -8.07 7.73 -10.38
C PRO A 162 -7.00 8.75 -10.00
N ARG A 163 -6.88 9.10 -8.71
CA ARG A 163 -5.87 10.05 -8.23
C ARG A 163 -4.47 9.47 -8.39
N LEU A 164 -4.29 8.22 -7.98
CA LEU A 164 -3.03 7.50 -8.10
C LEU A 164 -2.63 7.27 -9.56
N GLU A 165 -3.59 6.90 -10.42
CA GLU A 165 -3.35 6.77 -11.85
C GLU A 165 -2.89 8.10 -12.46
N LYS A 166 -3.57 9.21 -12.13
CA LYS A 166 -3.19 10.54 -12.62
C LYS A 166 -1.77 10.93 -12.21
N GLU A 167 -1.40 10.73 -10.95
CA GLU A 167 -0.04 11.02 -10.47
C GLU A 167 1.01 10.17 -11.18
N ARG A 168 0.75 8.86 -11.33
CA ARG A 168 1.66 7.94 -12.03
C ARG A 168 1.80 8.28 -13.50
N THR A 169 0.70 8.56 -14.18
CA THR A 169 0.69 8.95 -15.60
C THR A 169 1.45 10.25 -15.81
N LYS A 170 1.34 11.23 -14.89
CA LYS A 170 2.12 12.46 -14.95
C LYS A 170 3.63 12.18 -14.88
N VAL A 171 4.07 11.44 -13.87
CA VAL A 171 5.49 11.08 -13.71
C VAL A 171 6.00 10.27 -14.90
N PHE A 172 5.22 9.31 -15.37
CA PHE A 172 5.55 8.50 -16.55
C PHE A 172 5.70 9.37 -17.80
N ASN A 173 4.75 10.29 -18.05
CA ASN A 173 4.77 11.17 -19.22
C ASN A 173 5.96 12.14 -19.20
N GLU A 174 6.33 12.65 -18.02
CA GLU A 174 7.51 13.51 -17.85
C GLU A 174 8.80 12.76 -18.16
N LEU A 175 8.97 11.54 -17.62
CA LEU A 175 10.13 10.69 -17.90
C LEU A 175 10.20 10.32 -19.39
N GLN A 176 9.06 9.98 -19.99
CA GLN A 176 8.99 9.62 -21.40
C GLN A 176 9.30 10.82 -22.31
N ALA A 177 8.79 12.01 -21.98
CA ALA A 177 9.11 13.23 -22.71
C ALA A 177 10.62 13.56 -22.64
N LYS A 178 11.24 13.33 -21.47
CA LYS A 178 12.69 13.52 -21.30
C LYS A 178 13.50 12.51 -22.11
N ALA A 179 13.09 11.25 -22.15
CA ALA A 179 13.75 10.22 -22.95
C ALA A 179 13.63 10.51 -24.46
N LEU A 180 12.43 10.87 -24.94
CA LEU A 180 12.19 11.30 -26.31
C LEU A 180 13.01 12.53 -26.69
N GLY A 181 13.15 13.50 -25.78
CA GLY A 181 13.99 14.68 -25.99
C GLY A 181 15.44 14.32 -26.28
N LYS A 182 16.00 13.33 -25.56
CA LYS A 182 17.36 12.83 -25.80
C LYS A 182 17.49 12.14 -27.15
N LEU A 183 16.56 11.23 -27.48
CA LEU A 183 16.56 10.53 -28.77
C LEU A 183 16.48 11.51 -29.95
N ARG A 184 15.62 12.53 -29.85
CA ARG A 184 15.50 13.57 -30.88
C ARG A 184 16.77 14.43 -30.99
N GLN A 185 17.45 14.72 -29.89
CA GLN A 185 18.75 15.40 -29.91
C GLN A 185 19.83 14.56 -30.60
N GLU A 186 19.88 13.25 -30.33
CA GLU A 186 20.81 12.33 -31.00
C GLU A 186 20.55 12.26 -32.51
N ILE A 187 19.29 12.13 -32.93
CA ILE A 187 18.89 12.18 -34.35
C ILE A 187 19.37 13.49 -34.98
N SER A 188 19.10 14.63 -34.35
CA SER A 188 19.54 15.93 -34.87
C SER A 188 21.07 16.04 -34.95
N GLY A 189 21.80 15.45 -34.00
CA GLY A 189 23.26 15.37 -34.04
C GLY A 189 23.76 14.59 -35.25
N TYR A 190 23.22 13.40 -35.47
CA TYR A 190 23.57 12.58 -36.63
C TYR A 190 23.17 13.22 -37.97
N GLU A 191 22.02 13.91 -38.03
CA GLU A 191 21.58 14.64 -39.23
C GLU A 191 22.49 15.85 -39.54
N LYS A 192 23.00 16.53 -38.51
CA LYS A 192 24.02 17.58 -38.69
C LYS A 192 25.33 17.00 -39.20
N ASP A 193 25.79 15.92 -38.59
CA ASP A 193 27.03 15.24 -39.00
C ASP A 193 26.96 14.72 -40.44
N LEU A 194 25.78 14.25 -40.88
CA LEU A 194 25.55 13.81 -42.25
C LEU A 194 25.62 14.97 -43.26
N ASN A 195 25.09 16.14 -42.89
CA ASN A 195 24.98 17.32 -43.76
C ASN A 195 26.17 18.28 -43.67
N ASP A 196 27.11 18.05 -42.75
CA ASP A 196 28.29 18.87 -42.56
C ASP A 196 29.28 18.67 -43.72
N SER A 197 29.36 19.67 -44.60
CA SER A 197 30.23 19.68 -45.77
C SER A 197 31.73 19.73 -45.41
N THR A 198 32.09 20.00 -44.16
CA THR A 198 33.49 19.95 -43.68
C THR A 198 33.97 18.53 -43.39
N LYS A 199 33.06 17.60 -43.10
CA LYS A 199 33.38 16.18 -42.91
C LYS A 199 33.39 15.46 -44.26
N LYS A 200 34.57 15.09 -44.76
CA LYS A 200 34.70 14.16 -45.90
C LYS A 200 34.33 12.74 -45.46
N LEU A 201 33.04 12.47 -45.37
CA LEU A 201 32.50 11.14 -45.07
C LEU A 201 32.51 10.26 -46.31
N ASP A 202 33.00 9.02 -46.16
CA ASP A 202 32.92 7.99 -47.20
C ASP A 202 31.46 7.51 -47.40
N LYS A 203 31.19 6.86 -48.52
CA LYS A 203 29.86 6.33 -48.89
C LYS A 203 29.32 5.38 -47.82
N ASP A 204 30.17 4.54 -47.25
CA ASP A 204 29.78 3.58 -46.22
C ASP A 204 29.49 4.26 -44.87
N GLU A 205 30.22 5.34 -44.55
CA GLU A 205 29.97 6.13 -43.34
C GLU A 205 28.64 6.89 -43.42
N LYS A 206 28.32 7.46 -44.58
CA LYS A 206 27.02 8.10 -44.84
C LYS A 206 25.87 7.10 -44.71
N ARG A 207 26.05 5.89 -45.23
CA ARG A 207 25.06 4.81 -45.12
C ARG A 207 24.84 4.41 -43.66
N ASN A 208 25.91 4.21 -42.90
CA ASN A 208 25.84 3.84 -41.48
C ASN A 208 25.15 4.93 -40.63
N LEU A 209 25.44 6.21 -40.88
CA LEU A 209 24.75 7.32 -40.22
C LEU A 209 23.24 7.33 -40.56
N GLN A 210 22.91 7.09 -41.84
CA GLN A 210 21.52 7.03 -42.27
C GLN A 210 20.76 5.86 -41.62
N ASP A 211 21.39 4.69 -41.52
CA ASP A 211 20.81 3.50 -40.89
C ASP A 211 20.55 3.77 -39.39
N LYS A 212 21.50 4.37 -38.67
CA LYS A 212 21.31 4.79 -37.27
C LYS A 212 20.17 5.79 -37.08
N ILE A 213 20.05 6.76 -37.97
CA ILE A 213 18.94 7.74 -37.94
C ILE A 213 17.61 7.02 -38.14
N ASN A 214 17.53 6.07 -39.08
CA ASN A 214 16.32 5.31 -39.34
C ASN A 214 15.93 4.43 -38.14
N ASP A 215 16.90 3.73 -37.54
CA ASP A 215 16.68 2.90 -36.35
C ASP A 215 16.17 3.74 -35.17
N LEU A 216 16.78 4.89 -34.91
CA LEU A 216 16.34 5.79 -33.85
C LEU A 216 14.96 6.39 -34.12
N LYS A 217 14.61 6.66 -35.39
CA LYS A 217 13.27 7.12 -35.79
C LYS A 217 12.21 6.04 -35.53
N ILE A 218 12.53 4.77 -35.79
CA ILE A 218 11.64 3.64 -35.47
C ILE A 218 11.39 3.56 -33.95
N VAL A 219 12.45 3.66 -33.15
CA VAL A 219 12.33 3.64 -31.68
C VAL A 219 11.47 4.81 -31.18
N VAL A 220 11.59 6.01 -31.78
CA VAL A 220 10.74 7.16 -31.44
C VAL A 220 9.27 6.86 -31.76
N THR A 221 8.96 6.30 -32.93
CA THR A 221 7.57 5.95 -33.30
C THR A 221 6.98 4.91 -32.36
N GLU A 222 7.72 3.85 -32.02
CA GLU A 222 7.25 2.82 -31.09
C GLU A 222 6.98 3.39 -29.68
N VAL A 223 7.82 4.32 -29.23
CA VAL A 223 7.66 4.99 -27.94
C VAL A 223 6.42 5.90 -27.92
N GLU A 224 6.12 6.57 -29.04
CA GLU A 224 4.95 7.44 -29.18
C GLU A 224 3.66 6.62 -29.27
N ASP A 225 3.65 5.50 -30.00
CA ASP A 225 2.51 4.60 -30.14
C ASP A 225 2.16 3.89 -28.82
N ASN A 226 3.16 3.51 -28.03
CA ASN A 226 2.94 2.92 -26.70
C ASN A 226 2.34 3.92 -25.68
N LYS A 227 2.29 5.22 -26.01
CA LYS A 227 1.67 6.26 -25.17
C LYS A 227 0.17 6.44 -25.47
N ALA A 228 -0.30 5.91 -26.61
CA ALA A 228 -1.69 6.03 -27.07
C ALA A 228 -2.61 4.88 -26.65
N ASN A 229 -2.05 3.78 -26.13
CA ASN A 229 -2.77 2.63 -25.58
C ASN A 229 -2.74 2.62 -24.04
#